data_AF-A0A1V5ABP0-F1
#
_entry.id   AF-A0A1V5ABP0-F1
#
_cell.length_a   1.000
_cell.length_b   1.000
_cell.length_c   1.000
_cell.angle_alpha   90.00
_cell.angle_beta   90.00
_cell.angle_gamma   90.00
#
_symmetry.space_group_name_H-M   'P 1'
#
loop_
_entity.id
_entity.type
_entity.pdbx_description
1 polymer ?
#
loop_
_entity_poly.entity_id
_entity_poly.type
_entity_poly.pdbx_seq_one_letter_code
_entity_poly.pdbx_strand_id
1 'polypeptide(L)'
;MALYVPTSVLGELSAICFEGRKHSVDDLYKIVNLLNRCDVKFRHPNRVVAEICCSLYSDAWRDDRMKPTDLVHLGYALAYEVDYFITSDRVLNEYRIPEEFKLKVLTPEEAIKQFQ
;
A
#
# COMPACT_ATOMS: atom_id res chain seq x y z
N MET A 1 1.99 0.65 -18.03
CA MET A 1 2.22 0.81 -16.57
C MET A 1 1.67 -0.43 -15.87
N ALA A 2 2.40 -1.03 -14.94
CA ALA A 2 1.93 -2.23 -14.23
C ALA A 2 1.40 -1.83 -12.85
N LEU A 3 0.23 -2.36 -12.47
CA LEU A 3 -0.37 -2.14 -11.15
C LEU A 3 0.09 -3.24 -10.21
N TYR A 4 0.53 -2.85 -9.01
CA TYR A 4 0.99 -3.78 -7.99
C TYR A 4 0.20 -3.58 -6.71
N VAL A 5 -0.12 -4.69 -6.05
CA VAL A 5 -0.74 -4.69 -4.72
C VAL A 5 0.06 -5.61 -3.80
N PRO A 6 0.52 -5.13 -2.63
CA PRO A 6 1.09 -5.98 -1.60
C PRO A 6 0.09 -7.06 -1.16
N THR A 7 0.55 -8.29 -0.95
CA THR A 7 -0.34 -9.34 -0.42
C THR A 7 -0.89 -9.02 0.96
N SER A 8 -0.22 -8.16 1.74
CA SER A 8 -0.74 -7.66 3.03
C SER A 8 -2.05 -6.87 2.86
N VAL A 9 -2.18 -6.09 1.77
CA VAL A 9 -3.41 -5.34 1.46
C VAL A 9 -4.57 -6.30 1.19
N LEU A 10 -4.33 -7.40 0.47
CA LEU A 10 -5.36 -8.43 0.28
C LEU A 10 -5.75 -9.10 1.61
N GLY A 11 -4.78 -9.36 2.49
CA GLY A 11 -5.04 -9.91 3.82
C GLY A 11 -5.88 -8.97 4.67
N GLU A 12 -5.53 -7.69 4.72
CA GLU A 12 -6.29 -6.66 5.43
C GLU A 12 -7.70 -6.49 4.86
N LEU A 13 -7.83 -6.39 3.53
CA LEU A 13 -9.12 -6.31 2.86
C LEU A 13 -10.00 -7.51 3.20
N SER A 14 -9.43 -8.72 3.17
CA SER A 14 -10.14 -9.94 3.51
C SER A 14 -10.63 -9.89 4.96
N ALA A 15 -9.76 -9.50 5.90
CA ALA A 15 -10.12 -9.37 7.31
C ALA A 15 -11.28 -8.39 7.52
N ILE A 16 -11.22 -7.20 6.89
CA ILE A 16 -12.28 -6.18 6.96
C ILE A 16 -13.62 -6.73 6.43
N CYS A 17 -13.59 -7.44 5.30
CA CYS A 17 -14.79 -8.02 4.69
C CYS A 17 -15.36 -9.18 5.52
N PHE A 18 -14.51 -9.99 6.16
CA PHE A 18 -14.95 -11.09 7.03
C PHE A 18 -15.49 -10.61 8.38
N GLU A 19 -15.00 -9.48 8.90
CA GLU A 19 -15.57 -8.85 10.10
C GLU A 19 -17.02 -8.39 9.90
N GLY A 20 -17.44 -8.11 8.65
CA GLY A 20 -18.83 -7.84 8.29
C GLY A 20 -19.42 -6.53 8.82
N ARG A 21 -18.62 -5.64 9.42
CA ARG A 21 -19.11 -4.38 10.01
C ARG A 21 -19.45 -3.32 8.98
N LYS A 22 -18.64 -3.22 7.92
CA LYS A 22 -18.75 -2.16 6.89
C LYS A 22 -18.76 -2.72 5.46
N HIS A 23 -18.03 -3.80 5.23
CA HIS A 23 -17.94 -4.48 3.96
C HIS A 23 -18.22 -5.96 4.16
N SER A 24 -18.72 -6.61 3.11
CA SER A 24 -19.12 -8.01 3.12
C SER A 24 -18.15 -8.88 2.31
N VAL A 25 -18.29 -10.20 2.43
CA VAL A 25 -17.60 -11.17 1.56
C VAL A 25 -17.96 -10.97 0.08
N ASP A 26 -19.19 -10.54 -0.22
CA ASP A 26 -19.58 -10.21 -1.60
C ASP A 26 -18.80 -9.02 -2.16
N ASP A 27 -18.47 -8.04 -1.30
CA ASP A 27 -17.62 -6.91 -1.70
C ASP A 27 -16.18 -7.37 -1.96
N LEU A 28 -15.66 -8.31 -1.16
CA LEU A 28 -14.36 -8.93 -1.41
C LEU A 28 -14.31 -9.61 -2.79
N TYR A 29 -15.34 -10.38 -3.15
CA TYR A 29 -15.43 -11.01 -4.49
C TYR A 29 -15.43 -9.98 -5.62
N LYS A 30 -16.18 -8.88 -5.47
CA LYS A 30 -16.22 -7.80 -6.46
C LYS A 30 -14.85 -7.13 -6.61
N ILE A 31 -14.16 -6.88 -5.51
CA ILE A 31 -12.83 -6.25 -5.52
C ILE A 31 -11.80 -7.19 -6.16
N VAL A 32 -11.76 -8.47 -5.77
CA VAL A 32 -10.84 -9.44 -6.38
C VAL A 32 -11.08 -9.57 -7.89
N ASN A 33 -12.34 -9.58 -8.32
CA ASN A 33 -12.68 -9.59 -9.74
C ASN A 33 -12.19 -8.32 -10.46
N LEU A 34 -12.33 -7.14 -9.84
CA LEU A 34 -11.80 -5.89 -10.38
C LEU A 34 -10.27 -5.94 -10.51
N LEU A 35 -9.56 -6.37 -9.46
CA LEU A 35 -8.10 -6.49 -9.47
C LEU A 35 -7.62 -7.43 -10.59
N ASN A 36 -8.32 -8.56 -10.79
CA ASN A 36 -8.01 -9.50 -11.86
C ASN A 36 -8.24 -8.88 -13.25
N ARG A 37 -9.35 -8.15 -13.45
CA ARG A 37 -9.63 -7.45 -14.72
C ARG A 37 -8.61 -6.35 -15.04
N CYS A 38 -7.99 -5.77 -14.01
CA CYS A 38 -6.94 -4.76 -14.16
C CYS A 38 -5.52 -5.36 -14.33
N ASP A 39 -5.38 -6.68 -14.43
CA ASP A 39 -4.09 -7.39 -14.49
C ASP A 39 -3.14 -6.95 -13.35
N VAL A 40 -3.70 -6.77 -12.15
CA VAL A 40 -2.94 -6.37 -10.97
C VAL A 40 -2.01 -7.50 -10.55
N LYS A 41 -0.74 -7.18 -10.37
CA LYS A 41 0.29 -8.14 -9.93
C LYS A 41 0.46 -8.05 -8.42
N PHE A 42 0.46 -9.19 -7.75
CA PHE A 42 0.67 -9.23 -6.31
C PHE A 42 2.15 -9.25 -5.95
N ARG A 43 2.53 -8.43 -4.95
CA ARG A 43 3.87 -8.42 -4.37
C ARG A 43 3.86 -9.17 -3.05
N HIS A 44 4.65 -10.24 -3.00
CA HIS A 44 4.79 -11.10 -1.82
C HIS A 44 5.84 -10.54 -0.86
N PRO A 45 5.76 -10.83 0.45
CA PRO A 45 6.83 -10.45 1.36
C PRO A 45 8.12 -11.20 0.98
N ASN A 46 9.25 -10.52 1.12
CA ASN A 46 10.58 -11.11 1.00
C ASN A 46 11.50 -10.53 2.08
N ARG A 47 12.76 -10.96 2.08
CA ARG A 47 13.73 -10.52 3.08
C ARG A 47 13.94 -9.00 3.08
N VAL A 48 14.03 -8.38 1.89
CA VAL A 48 14.23 -6.93 1.74
C VAL A 48 13.03 -6.14 2.27
N VAL A 49 11.80 -6.60 1.95
CA VAL A 49 10.57 -6.01 2.51
C VAL A 49 10.59 -6.07 4.04
N ALA A 50 10.95 -7.22 4.61
CA ALA A 50 11.00 -7.39 6.06
C ALA A 50 12.04 -6.46 6.72
N GLU A 51 13.23 -6.35 6.14
CA GLU A 51 14.31 -5.46 6.63
C GLU A 51 13.89 -3.99 6.58
N ILE A 52 13.27 -3.54 5.49
CA ILE A 52 12.77 -2.17 5.36
C ILE A 52 11.62 -1.90 6.34
N CYS A 53 10.63 -2.78 6.43
CA CYS A 53 9.53 -2.62 7.38
C CYS A 53 10.04 -2.56 8.83
N CYS A 54 11.03 -3.38 9.20
CA CYS A 54 11.65 -3.34 10.51
C CYS A 54 12.38 -2.01 10.76
N SER A 55 13.07 -1.49 9.75
CA SER A 55 13.77 -0.21 9.81
C SER A 55 12.79 0.97 9.94
N LEU A 56 11.68 0.96 9.20
CA LEU A 56 10.61 1.96 9.31
C LEU A 56 9.92 1.93 10.68
N TYR A 57 9.89 0.77 11.34
CA TYR A 57 9.34 0.63 12.70
C TYR A 57 10.32 1.10 13.79
N SER A 58 11.60 1.31 13.45
CA SER A 58 12.59 1.81 14.41
C SER A 58 12.38 3.29 14.73
N ASP A 59 12.71 3.70 15.96
CA ASP A 59 12.47 5.06 16.46
C ASP A 59 13.13 6.17 15.61
N ALA A 60 14.14 5.85 14.81
CA ALA A 60 14.82 6.82 13.94
C ALA A 60 13.95 7.27 12.75
N TRP A 61 13.01 6.44 12.31
CA TRP A 61 12.17 6.68 11.12
C TRP A 61 10.67 6.60 11.41
N ARG A 62 10.32 6.22 12.64
CA ARG A 62 8.95 6.06 13.06
C ARG A 62 8.25 7.41 13.17
N ASP A 63 7.19 7.59 12.38
CA ASP A 63 6.20 8.64 12.58
C ASP A 63 5.07 8.07 13.46
N ASP A 64 4.88 8.61 14.66
CA ASP A 64 3.89 8.11 15.63
C ASP A 64 2.43 8.24 15.14
N ARG A 65 2.19 9.03 14.08
CA ARG A 65 0.88 9.14 13.46
C ARG A 65 0.55 7.93 12.57
N MET A 66 1.56 7.13 12.20
CA MET A 66 1.39 5.97 11.33
C MET A 66 1.05 4.71 12.11
N LYS A 67 0.11 3.92 11.58
CA LYS A 67 -0.18 2.59 12.09
C LYS A 67 0.88 1.60 11.59
N PRO A 68 1.07 0.46 12.28
CA PRO A 68 1.95 -0.61 11.80
C PRO A 68 1.65 -1.06 10.36
N THR A 69 0.38 -1.08 9.95
CA THR A 69 -0.06 -1.44 8.59
C THR A 69 0.38 -0.42 7.54
N ASP A 70 0.37 0.88 7.88
CA ASP A 70 0.82 1.95 6.98
C ASP A 70 2.31 1.80 6.69
N LEU A 71 3.11 1.50 7.71
CA LEU A 71 4.55 1.24 7.60
C LEU A 71 4.83 0.00 6.76
N VAL A 72 4.00 -1.05 6.86
CA VAL A 72 4.13 -2.23 6.01
C VAL A 72 3.88 -1.86 4.54
N HIS A 73 2.80 -1.15 4.23
CA HIS A 73 2.48 -0.78 2.85
C HIS A 73 3.53 0.15 2.23
N LEU A 74 4.02 1.12 3.01
CA LEU A 74 5.14 1.96 2.61
C LEU A 74 6.42 1.14 2.41
N GLY A 75 6.72 0.20 3.32
CA GLY A 75 7.87 -0.68 3.23
C GLY A 75 7.87 -1.53 1.95
N TYR A 76 6.71 -2.03 1.52
CA TYR A 76 6.56 -2.67 0.22
C TYR A 76 6.88 -1.71 -0.94
N ALA A 77 6.35 -0.49 -0.91
CA ALA A 77 6.59 0.49 -1.97
C ALA A 77 8.09 0.82 -2.12
N LEU A 78 8.79 1.01 -1.00
CA LEU A 78 10.22 1.28 -0.96
C LEU A 78 11.05 0.05 -1.39
N ALA A 79 10.74 -1.14 -0.85
CA ALA A 79 11.49 -2.37 -1.15
C ALA A 79 11.41 -2.80 -2.61
N TYR A 80 10.31 -2.49 -3.28
CA TYR A 80 10.11 -2.80 -4.69
C TYR A 80 10.43 -1.62 -5.61
N GLU A 81 10.97 -0.53 -5.08
CA GLU A 81 11.36 0.69 -5.81
C GLU A 81 10.26 1.18 -6.76
N VAL A 82 9.01 1.20 -6.30
CA VAL A 82 7.90 1.64 -7.15
C VAL A 82 7.92 3.15 -7.35
N ASP A 83 7.50 3.61 -8.53
CA ASP A 83 7.49 5.04 -8.84
C ASP A 83 6.37 5.80 -8.11
N TYR A 84 5.24 5.13 -7.86
CA TYR A 84 4.03 5.73 -7.30
C TYR A 84 3.40 4.85 -6.21
N PHE A 85 3.05 5.45 -5.08
CA PHE A 85 2.24 4.84 -4.03
C PHE A 85 0.93 5.59 -3.90
N ILE A 86 -0.17 4.96 -4.30
CA ILE A 86 -1.50 5.59 -4.35
C ILE A 86 -2.24 5.27 -3.05
N THR A 87 -2.63 6.30 -2.29
CA THR A 87 -3.36 6.14 -1.03
C THR A 87 -4.24 7.35 -0.74
N SER A 88 -5.40 7.12 -0.13
CA SER A 88 -6.24 8.19 0.42
C SER A 88 -5.89 8.56 1.86
N ASP A 89 -4.94 7.87 2.48
CA ASP A 89 -4.52 8.14 3.85
C ASP A 89 -3.72 9.45 3.94
N ARG A 90 -4.18 10.39 4.78
CA ARG A 90 -3.58 11.71 4.90
C ARG A 90 -2.15 11.67 5.47
N VAL A 91 -1.90 10.79 6.44
CA VAL A 91 -0.59 10.70 7.09
C VAL A 91 0.46 10.21 6.09
N LEU A 92 0.11 9.20 5.29
CA LEU A 92 1.00 8.70 4.24
C LEU A 92 1.24 9.73 3.13
N ASN A 93 0.24 10.53 2.76
CA ASN A 93 0.40 11.61 1.76
C ASN A 93 1.30 12.76 2.27
N GLU A 94 1.29 13.03 3.57
CA GLU A 94 2.16 14.05 4.19
C GLU A 94 3.56 13.52 4.55
N TYR A 95 3.78 12.21 4.43
CA TYR A 95 5.02 11.58 4.84
C TYR A 95 6.17 11.95 3.90
N ARG A 96 7.28 12.41 4.51
CA ARG A 96 8.47 12.81 3.76
C ARG A 96 9.28 11.58 3.37
N ILE A 97 9.11 11.14 2.13
CA ILE A 97 9.96 10.13 1.50
C ILE A 97 11.38 10.72 1.34
N PRO A 98 12.45 9.99 1.74
CA PRO A 98 13.82 10.43 1.51
C PRO A 98 14.13 10.60 0.01
N GLU A 99 14.93 11.60 -0.33
CA GLU A 99 15.18 12.02 -1.73
C GLU A 99 15.89 10.95 -2.57
N GLU A 100 16.54 9.98 -1.92
CA GLU A 100 17.18 8.85 -2.59
C GLU A 100 16.16 7.90 -3.25
N PHE A 101 14.92 7.90 -2.77
CA PHE A 101 13.83 7.10 -3.34
C PHE A 101 13.04 7.92 -4.36
N LYS A 102 12.77 7.32 -5.53
CA LYS A 102 11.94 7.93 -6.59
C LYS A 102 10.44 7.92 -6.29
N LEU A 103 10.06 7.36 -5.15
CA LEU A 103 8.68 7.09 -4.79
C LEU A 103 7.89 8.41 -4.60
N LYS A 104 6.80 8.55 -5.36
CA LYS A 104 5.83 9.63 -5.19
C LYS A 104 4.56 9.09 -4.56
N VAL A 105 4.14 9.67 -3.44
CA VAL A 105 2.83 9.37 -2.86
C VAL A 105 1.78 10.22 -3.55
N LEU A 106 0.69 9.61 -4.00
CA LEU A 106 -0.41 10.29 -4.69
C LEU A 106 -1.74 9.94 -4.03
N THR A 107 -2.64 10.92 -3.96
CA THR A 107 -4.06 10.66 -3.75
C THR A 107 -4.67 9.96 -4.97
N PRO A 108 -5.81 9.24 -4.82
CA PRO A 108 -6.53 8.67 -5.96
C PRO A 108 -6.88 9.72 -7.03
N GLU A 109 -7.29 10.93 -6.61
CA GLU A 109 -7.65 12.02 -7.52
C GLU A 109 -6.44 12.52 -8.32
N GLU A 110 -5.27 12.64 -7.69
CA GLU A 110 -4.02 12.99 -8.38
C GLU A 110 -3.58 11.89 -9.34
N ALA A 111 -3.66 10.63 -8.93
CA ALA A 111 -3.34 9.49 -9.78
C ALA A 111 -4.23 9.46 -11.03
N ILE A 112 -5.54 9.71 -10.88
CA ILE A 112 -6.46 9.79 -12.02
C ILE A 112 -6.02 10.90 -12.98
N LYS A 113 -5.72 12.10 -12.49
CA LYS A 113 -5.27 13.22 -13.36
C LYS A 113 -3.92 12.94 -14.04
N GLN A 114 -3.03 12.23 -13.36
CA GLN A 114 -1.68 11.94 -13.84
C GLN A 114 -1.67 10.86 -14.94
N PHE A 115 -2.62 9.93 -14.91
CA PHE A 115 -2.63 8.74 -15.77
C PHE A 115 -3.83 8.66 -16.74
N GLN A 116 -4.66 9.69 -16.79
CA GLN A 116 -5.62 9.94 -17.87
C GLN A 116 -4.93 10.52 -19.10
#